data_AF-A0A3L7SIR5-F1
#
_entry.id   AF-A0A3L7SIR5-F1
#
_cell.length_a   1.000
_cell.length_b   1.000
_cell.length_c   1.000
_cell.angle_alpha   90.00
_cell.angle_beta   90.00
_cell.angle_gamma   90.00
#
_symmetry.space_group_name_H-M   'P 1'
#
loop_
_entity.id
_entity.type
_entity.pdbx_description
1 polymer ?
#
loop_
_entity_poly.entity_id
_entity_poly.type
_entity_poly.pdbx_seq_one_letter_code
_entity_poly.pdbx_strand_id
1 'polypeptide(L)'
;MAAVLAASTCGAASAVDTPRSDATALAAREADLLERYQELERSFLRLADVLAATDPRRAAALRATFDRAREEQLGDRVAAIVAMLEQGQFLKAGTSQKDAIGQFRSLLELLEAGAGDQRAADTTKQLKAFMGRITKQIAKQRDIEGVTEAGGTGRDLTERQQAAADETRALGDDVQRFAERLDEDAKGTPPANAADKSGTPGKEGGREAEPSNPDGNEPAPANAAEEREAEGDNDVARSRRTAQRLRAAEQRMRQAQERLEKADPGAARREQEGAVEELETARAELEQILRQMREEEVTRLLVQLETRLRGMLKAERGVLADAERLAAATGQSDRERQLEAARLGREQGTITAEAAKALVLVRDDGSAVAIPQALEQVHDDSGQAATRLAGGDAGRDTISLLGEIVIGLEEMLAAVERAREDQQDATAAPAGGRPGQAGEQPLVDKLAELKMLRSLQARVNTRTQRLSRLLDADDAPVAGMDLRAALARLADRQRQIERAARDIVEGLTE
;
A
#
# COMPACT_ATOMS: atom_id res chain seq x y z
N MET A 1 -41.42 -26.25 85.24
CA MET A 1 -41.47 -24.85 85.73
C MET A 1 -40.27 -24.12 85.11
N ALA A 2 -40.51 -23.15 84.21
CA ALA A 2 -39.58 -22.23 83.49
C ALA A 2 -38.38 -22.88 82.73
N ALA A 3 -38.25 -22.85 81.39
CA ALA A 3 -38.25 -21.77 80.36
C ALA A 3 -37.03 -20.81 80.42
N VAL A 4 -36.49 -20.49 79.22
CA VAL A 4 -35.57 -19.36 78.84
C VAL A 4 -34.06 -19.70 78.93
N LEU A 5 -33.14 -19.39 77.99
CA LEU A 5 -33.06 -19.04 76.55
C LEU A 5 -31.54 -18.94 76.18
N ALA A 6 -31.20 -19.28 74.93
CA ALA A 6 -30.16 -18.73 74.03
C ALA A 6 -28.70 -18.42 74.47
N ALA A 7 -27.73 -19.00 73.73
CA ALA A 7 -26.61 -18.33 73.03
C ALA A 7 -25.83 -19.40 72.23
N SER A 8 -25.97 -19.49 70.90
CA SER A 8 -25.14 -18.85 69.85
C SER A 8 -23.63 -19.07 69.93
N THR A 9 -23.09 -19.85 68.99
CA THR A 9 -21.84 -19.65 68.20
C THR A 9 -21.67 -20.90 67.31
N CYS A 10 -22.34 -20.94 66.14
CA CYS A 10 -21.85 -20.52 64.83
C CYS A 10 -20.57 -21.25 64.39
N GLY A 11 -20.74 -22.23 63.50
CA GLY A 11 -19.68 -22.96 62.82
C GLY A 11 -18.96 -22.09 61.79
N ALA A 12 -17.65 -22.29 61.70
CA ALA A 12 -16.80 -21.71 60.66
C ALA A 12 -17.17 -22.32 59.30
N ALA A 13 -17.76 -21.50 58.44
CA ALA A 13 -17.89 -21.79 57.02
C ALA A 13 -16.61 -21.36 56.30
N SER A 14 -15.84 -22.34 55.81
CA SER A 14 -14.86 -22.14 54.74
C SER A 14 -15.61 -21.91 53.43
N ALA A 15 -15.75 -20.66 52.98
CA ALA A 15 -16.13 -20.35 51.59
C ALA A 15 -15.97 -18.86 51.25
N VAL A 16 -14.75 -18.29 51.24
CA VAL A 16 -14.45 -17.05 50.46
C VAL A 16 -12.93 -16.98 50.17
N ASP A 17 -12.43 -17.48 49.03
CA ASP A 17 -11.12 -17.03 48.50
C ASP A 17 -10.94 -17.20 46.97
N THR A 18 -11.83 -17.92 46.30
CA THR A 18 -11.76 -18.21 44.85
C THR A 18 -11.71 -16.98 43.91
N PRO A 19 -12.43 -15.86 44.12
CA PRO A 19 -12.37 -14.73 43.18
C PRO A 19 -11.05 -13.94 43.24
N ARG A 20 -10.28 -14.06 44.34
CA ARG A 20 -9.01 -13.35 44.53
C ARG A 20 -7.83 -14.11 43.91
N SER A 21 -7.88 -15.45 43.87
CA SER A 21 -6.91 -16.28 43.16
C SER A 21 -7.00 -16.11 41.64
N ASP A 22 -8.21 -15.92 41.10
CA ASP A 22 -8.41 -15.74 39.66
C ASP A 22 -7.94 -14.36 39.19
N ALA A 23 -8.16 -13.32 39.99
CA ALA A 23 -7.69 -11.96 39.71
C ALA A 23 -6.15 -11.86 39.69
N THR A 24 -5.49 -12.52 40.65
CA THR A 24 -4.02 -12.57 40.73
C THR A 24 -3.42 -13.39 39.60
N ALA A 25 -4.09 -14.46 39.16
CA ALA A 25 -3.70 -15.22 37.97
C ALA A 25 -3.84 -14.41 36.67
N LEU A 26 -4.88 -13.58 36.52
CA LEU A 26 -5.03 -12.68 35.37
C LEU A 26 -3.95 -11.59 35.34
N ALA A 27 -3.70 -10.94 36.47
CA ALA A 27 -2.64 -9.93 36.58
C ALA A 27 -1.26 -10.50 36.22
N ALA A 28 -0.95 -11.72 36.67
CA ALA A 28 0.29 -12.40 36.34
C ALA A 28 0.45 -12.69 34.83
N ARG A 29 -0.63 -13.04 34.13
CA ARG A 29 -0.59 -13.26 32.67
C ARG A 29 -0.39 -11.95 31.90
N GLU A 30 -1.02 -10.87 32.33
CA GLU A 30 -0.85 -9.55 31.72
C GLU A 30 0.55 -8.98 31.99
N ALA A 31 1.15 -9.29 33.14
CA ALA A 31 2.55 -8.95 33.43
C ALA A 31 3.52 -9.71 32.51
N ASP A 32 3.30 -11.00 32.26
CA ASP A 32 4.08 -11.79 31.28
C ASP A 32 3.91 -11.23 29.85
N LEU A 33 2.69 -10.82 29.48
CA LEU A 33 2.41 -10.20 28.18
C LEU A 33 3.14 -8.86 28.02
N LEU A 34 3.20 -8.04 29.08
CA LEU A 34 3.98 -6.80 29.10
C LEU A 34 5.48 -7.06 28.87
N GLU A 35 6.05 -8.06 29.54
CA GLU A 35 7.46 -8.41 29.39
C GLU A 35 7.79 -8.86 27.96
N ARG A 36 6.98 -9.76 27.40
CA ARG A 36 7.10 -10.20 26.00
C ARG A 36 6.95 -9.06 25.01
N TYR A 37 6.01 -8.15 25.27
CA TYR A 37 5.83 -6.96 24.43
C TYR A 37 7.06 -6.05 24.45
N GLN A 38 7.65 -5.79 25.62
CA GLN A 38 8.87 -4.99 25.72
C GLN A 38 10.06 -5.67 25.02
N GLU A 39 10.14 -7.00 25.06
CA GLU A 39 11.15 -7.74 24.30
C GLU A 39 10.93 -7.62 22.78
N LEU A 40 9.68 -7.77 22.33
CA LEU A 40 9.29 -7.56 20.93
C LEU A 40 9.63 -6.13 20.48
N GLU A 41 9.30 -5.12 21.28
CA GLU A 41 9.58 -3.71 20.98
C GLU A 41 11.08 -3.47 20.75
N ARG A 42 11.94 -4.04 21.62
CA ARG A 42 13.41 -3.98 21.43
C ARG A 42 13.88 -4.74 20.20
N SER A 43 13.18 -5.81 19.81
CA SER A 43 13.52 -6.61 18.64
C SER A 43 13.25 -5.89 17.33
N PHE A 44 12.25 -4.98 17.27
CA PHE A 44 11.92 -4.24 16.04
C PHE A 44 13.10 -3.44 15.49
N LEU A 45 13.78 -2.67 16.33
CA LEU A 45 14.94 -1.88 15.90
C LEU A 45 16.12 -2.77 15.47
N ARG A 46 16.39 -3.85 16.23
CA ARG A 46 17.47 -4.80 15.88
C ARG A 46 17.22 -5.47 14.54
N LEU A 47 15.98 -5.92 14.31
CA LEU A 47 15.56 -6.50 13.02
C LEU A 47 15.61 -5.45 11.91
N ALA A 48 15.16 -4.23 12.17
CA ALA A 48 15.24 -3.14 11.20
C ALA A 48 16.68 -2.82 10.79
N ASP A 49 17.63 -2.85 11.72
CA ASP A 49 19.04 -2.60 11.42
C ASP A 49 19.66 -3.71 10.58
N VAL A 50 19.34 -4.98 10.90
CA VAL A 50 19.77 -6.14 10.08
C VAL A 50 19.19 -6.07 8.67
N LEU A 51 17.91 -5.67 8.57
CA LEU A 51 17.21 -5.59 7.29
C LEU A 51 17.52 -4.32 6.51
N ALA A 52 18.09 -3.27 7.10
CA ALA A 52 18.25 -1.97 6.44
C ALA A 52 19.00 -2.04 5.10
N ALA A 53 19.95 -2.97 4.96
CA ALA A 53 20.74 -3.16 3.74
C ALA A 53 20.06 -4.07 2.70
N THR A 54 19.26 -5.04 3.15
CA THR A 54 18.66 -6.07 2.28
C THR A 54 17.19 -5.83 1.97
N ASP A 55 16.48 -5.14 2.87
CA ASP A 55 15.05 -4.86 2.84
C ASP A 55 14.76 -3.52 3.57
N PRO A 56 15.06 -2.38 2.91
CA PRO A 56 14.90 -1.05 3.52
C PRO A 56 13.44 -0.69 3.80
N ARG A 57 12.49 -1.21 3.01
CA ARG A 57 11.05 -0.98 3.20
C ARG A 57 10.52 -1.68 4.45
N ARG A 58 10.89 -2.94 4.67
CA ARG A 58 10.54 -3.65 5.91
C ARG A 58 11.27 -3.09 7.12
N ALA A 59 12.52 -2.66 6.97
CA ALA A 59 13.23 -1.95 8.02
C ALA A 59 12.53 -0.63 8.39
N ALA A 60 12.06 0.13 7.41
CA ALA A 60 11.27 1.34 7.63
C ALA A 60 9.93 1.03 8.29
N ALA A 61 9.23 -0.03 7.88
CA ALA A 61 7.98 -0.47 8.51
C ALA A 61 8.19 -0.86 9.98
N LEU A 62 9.23 -1.64 10.28
CA LEU A 62 9.59 -2.02 11.65
C LEU A 62 9.91 -0.80 12.54
N ARG A 63 10.64 0.19 11.99
CA ARG A 63 10.91 1.47 12.68
C ARG A 63 9.64 2.27 12.89
N ALA A 64 8.79 2.39 11.88
CA ALA A 64 7.52 3.10 11.97
C ALA A 64 6.57 2.45 12.99
N THR A 65 6.49 1.12 13.03
CA THR A 65 5.72 0.38 14.04
C THR A 65 6.29 0.60 15.44
N PHE A 66 7.62 0.60 15.59
CA PHE A 66 8.26 0.93 16.87
C PHE A 66 7.96 2.37 17.32
N ASP A 67 8.08 3.36 16.44
CA ASP A 67 7.80 4.75 16.76
C ASP A 67 6.33 4.94 17.14
N ARG A 68 5.42 4.32 16.39
CA ARG A 68 3.97 4.34 16.68
C ARG A 68 3.65 3.73 18.04
N ALA A 69 4.27 2.58 18.35
CA ALA A 69 4.14 1.92 19.65
C ALA A 69 4.56 2.84 20.82
N ARG A 70 5.65 3.60 20.66
CA ARG A 70 6.12 4.55 21.67
C ARG A 70 5.24 5.78 21.79
N GLU A 71 4.83 6.37 20.67
CA GLU A 71 3.92 7.53 20.65
C GLU A 71 2.61 7.23 21.37
N GLU A 72 2.08 6.02 21.17
CA GLU A 72 0.85 5.57 21.81
C GLU A 72 1.02 5.11 23.27
N GLN A 73 2.27 5.07 23.75
CA GLN A 73 2.66 4.61 25.09
C GLN A 73 2.10 3.22 25.40
N LEU A 74 2.11 2.30 24.42
CA LEU A 74 1.42 1.03 24.54
C LEU A 74 1.97 0.16 25.67
N GLY A 75 3.28 0.20 25.92
CA GLY A 75 3.90 -0.43 27.08
C GLY A 75 3.38 0.11 28.42
N ASP A 76 3.25 1.43 28.56
CA ASP A 76 2.73 2.06 29.77
C ASP A 76 1.24 1.75 29.98
N ARG A 77 0.47 1.63 28.88
CA ARG A 77 -0.95 1.24 28.92
C ARG A 77 -1.13 -0.20 29.39
N VAL A 78 -0.32 -1.14 28.89
CA VAL A 78 -0.35 -2.54 29.35
C VAL A 78 0.08 -2.62 30.82
N ALA A 79 1.09 -1.85 31.24
CA ALA A 79 1.46 -1.75 32.65
C ALA A 79 0.31 -1.21 33.54
N ALA A 80 -0.44 -0.22 33.06
CA ALA A 80 -1.61 0.31 33.76
C ALA A 80 -2.74 -0.74 33.85
N ILE A 81 -2.93 -1.57 32.83
CA ILE A 81 -3.88 -2.70 32.84
C ILE A 81 -3.52 -3.71 33.94
N VAL A 82 -2.25 -4.08 34.06
CA VAL A 82 -1.76 -4.96 35.13
C VAL A 82 -2.11 -4.38 36.50
N ALA A 83 -1.79 -3.10 36.74
CA ALA A 83 -2.09 -2.44 38.01
C ALA A 83 -3.61 -2.37 38.30
N MET A 84 -4.45 -2.15 37.29
CA MET A 84 -5.90 -2.16 37.45
C MET A 84 -6.45 -3.55 37.80
N LEU A 85 -5.87 -4.62 37.25
CA LEU A 85 -6.25 -6.00 37.58
C LEU A 85 -5.82 -6.37 39.00
N GLU A 86 -4.61 -5.98 39.44
CA GLU A 86 -4.13 -6.18 40.81
C GLU A 86 -5.01 -5.46 41.84
N GLN A 87 -5.53 -4.29 41.49
CA GLN A 87 -6.44 -3.50 42.32
C GLN A 87 -7.90 -3.98 42.26
N GLY A 88 -8.21 -5.01 41.48
CA GLY A 88 -9.56 -5.54 41.30
C GLY A 88 -10.51 -4.63 40.50
N GLN A 89 -9.98 -3.69 39.71
CA GLN A 89 -10.75 -2.75 38.89
C GLN A 89 -11.09 -3.34 37.52
N PHE A 90 -11.79 -4.47 37.49
CA PHE A 90 -12.01 -5.26 36.27
C PHE A 90 -12.72 -4.52 35.14
N LEU A 91 -13.68 -3.65 35.46
CA LEU A 91 -14.40 -2.87 34.44
C LEU A 91 -13.48 -1.88 33.72
N LYS A 92 -12.59 -1.19 34.46
CA LYS A 92 -11.63 -0.24 33.89
C LYS A 92 -10.52 -0.97 33.14
N ALA A 93 -10.02 -2.07 33.72
CA ALA A 93 -9.06 -2.94 33.04
C ALA A 93 -9.61 -3.44 31.70
N GLY A 94 -10.88 -3.88 31.67
CA GLY A 94 -11.54 -4.35 30.44
C GLY A 94 -11.67 -3.26 29.37
N THR A 95 -12.00 -2.02 29.74
CA THR A 95 -12.04 -0.91 28.77
C THR A 95 -10.64 -0.59 28.23
N SER A 96 -9.63 -0.55 29.09
CA SER A 96 -8.25 -0.26 28.67
C SER A 96 -7.64 -1.39 27.84
N GLN A 97 -7.99 -2.66 28.14
CA GLN A 97 -7.62 -3.81 27.31
C GLN A 97 -8.22 -3.70 25.91
N LYS A 98 -9.49 -3.29 25.79
CA LYS A 98 -10.13 -3.10 24.47
C LYS A 98 -9.41 -2.04 23.65
N ASP A 99 -9.03 -0.93 24.28
CA ASP A 99 -8.26 0.13 23.61
C ASP A 99 -6.88 -0.38 23.18
N ALA A 100 -6.16 -1.06 24.07
CA ALA A 100 -4.85 -1.66 23.77
C ALA A 100 -4.93 -2.67 22.62
N ILE A 101 -5.98 -3.50 22.56
CA ILE A 101 -6.22 -4.44 21.44
C ILE A 101 -6.38 -3.69 20.12
N GLY A 102 -7.10 -2.57 20.10
CA GLY A 102 -7.23 -1.72 18.91
C GLY A 102 -5.88 -1.18 18.43
N GLN A 103 -5.03 -0.77 19.38
CA GLN A 103 -3.69 -0.27 19.10
C GLN A 103 -2.77 -1.39 18.56
N PHE A 104 -2.80 -2.58 19.17
CA PHE A 104 -2.06 -3.74 18.66
C PHE A 104 -2.48 -4.13 17.24
N ARG A 105 -3.78 -4.06 16.92
CA ARG A 105 -4.26 -4.30 15.54
C ARG A 105 -3.70 -3.28 14.56
N SER A 106 -3.69 -2.00 14.91
CA SER A 106 -3.09 -0.96 14.07
C SER A 106 -1.59 -1.18 13.84
N LEU A 107 -0.84 -1.62 14.87
CA LEU A 107 0.57 -1.96 14.72
C LEU A 107 0.79 -3.18 13.81
N LEU A 108 -0.08 -4.19 13.91
CA LEU A 108 -0.07 -5.37 13.04
C LEU A 108 -0.36 -4.99 11.59
N GLU A 109 -1.35 -4.16 11.34
CA GLU A 109 -1.68 -3.66 10.00
C GLU A 109 -0.49 -2.92 9.37
N LEU A 110 0.25 -2.12 10.14
CA LEU A 110 1.46 -1.45 9.65
C LEU A 110 2.58 -2.43 9.27
N LEU A 111 2.77 -3.49 10.07
CA LEU A 111 3.78 -4.52 9.79
C LEU A 111 3.39 -5.36 8.57
N GLU A 112 2.11 -5.73 8.46
CA GLU A 112 1.57 -6.50 7.35
C GLU A 112 1.58 -5.71 6.06
N ALA A 113 1.27 -4.41 6.10
CA ALA A 113 1.36 -3.53 4.95
C ALA A 113 2.77 -3.50 4.36
N GLY A 114 3.80 -3.33 5.21
CA GLY A 114 5.19 -3.35 4.76
C GLY A 114 5.66 -4.69 4.18
N ALA A 115 5.16 -5.81 4.73
CA ALA A 115 5.45 -7.14 4.19
C ALA A 115 4.72 -7.41 2.87
N GLY A 116 3.48 -6.93 2.71
CA GLY A 116 2.70 -7.04 1.48
C GLY A 116 3.32 -6.24 0.33
N ASP A 117 3.78 -5.02 0.61
CA ASP A 117 4.38 -4.14 -0.41
C ASP A 117 5.68 -4.72 -0.97
N GLN A 118 6.51 -5.32 -0.12
CA GLN A 118 7.74 -5.97 -0.56
C GLN A 118 7.46 -7.23 -1.39
N ARG A 119 6.49 -8.05 -0.98
CA ARG A 119 6.09 -9.24 -1.76
C ARG A 119 5.57 -8.87 -3.13
N ALA A 120 4.75 -7.83 -3.23
CA ALA A 120 4.27 -7.33 -4.51
C ALA A 120 5.44 -6.87 -5.40
N ALA A 121 6.38 -6.10 -4.85
CA ALA A 121 7.58 -5.65 -5.57
C ALA A 121 8.46 -6.81 -6.05
N ASP A 122 8.70 -7.80 -5.20
CA ASP A 122 9.48 -9.00 -5.56
C ASP A 122 8.80 -9.83 -6.64
N THR A 123 7.47 -9.94 -6.58
CA THR A 123 6.63 -10.63 -7.58
C THR A 123 6.72 -9.92 -8.93
N THR A 124 6.54 -8.59 -8.97
CA THR A 124 6.69 -7.76 -10.18
C THR A 124 8.09 -7.90 -10.78
N LYS A 125 9.14 -7.89 -9.95
CA LYS A 125 10.52 -8.09 -10.41
C LYS A 125 10.74 -9.47 -11.04
N GLN A 126 10.17 -10.52 -10.45
CA GLN A 126 10.23 -11.87 -11.00
C GLN A 126 9.49 -11.97 -12.33
N LEU A 127 8.29 -11.39 -12.45
CA LEU A 127 7.53 -11.33 -13.70
C LEU A 127 8.31 -10.61 -14.82
N LYS A 128 8.88 -9.42 -14.52
CA LYS A 128 9.76 -8.69 -15.46
C LYS A 128 10.95 -9.56 -15.90
N ALA A 129 11.56 -10.32 -14.98
CA ALA A 129 12.66 -11.22 -15.30
C ALA A 129 12.23 -12.41 -16.18
N PHE A 130 11.06 -13.00 -15.94
CA PHE A 130 10.51 -14.05 -16.80
C PHE A 130 10.22 -13.52 -18.19
N MET A 131 9.53 -12.38 -18.33
CA MET A 131 9.30 -11.74 -19.62
C MET A 131 10.61 -11.49 -20.37
N GLY A 132 11.64 -10.96 -19.69
CA GLY A 132 12.95 -10.75 -20.29
C GLY A 132 13.62 -12.06 -20.78
N ARG A 133 13.42 -13.17 -20.07
CA ARG A 133 13.88 -14.51 -20.51
C ARG A 133 13.08 -15.00 -21.71
N ILE A 134 11.75 -14.84 -21.71
CA ILE A 134 10.91 -15.20 -22.86
C ILE A 134 11.29 -14.38 -24.10
N THR A 135 11.51 -13.07 -23.98
CA THR A 135 11.96 -12.23 -25.09
C THR A 135 13.29 -12.71 -25.66
N LYS A 136 14.24 -13.12 -24.80
CA LYS A 136 15.50 -13.73 -25.25
C LYS A 136 15.26 -15.06 -25.97
N GLN A 137 14.33 -15.90 -25.51
CA GLN A 137 13.99 -17.15 -26.22
C GLN A 137 13.34 -16.89 -27.57
N ILE A 138 12.42 -15.92 -27.66
CA ILE A 138 11.80 -15.53 -28.94
C ILE A 138 12.86 -15.08 -29.94
N ALA A 139 13.82 -14.24 -29.51
CA ALA A 139 14.91 -13.80 -30.36
C ALA A 139 15.78 -14.97 -30.83
N LYS A 140 16.21 -15.84 -29.91
CA LYS A 140 16.98 -17.05 -30.23
C LYS A 140 16.24 -17.97 -31.20
N GLN A 141 14.94 -18.18 -31.00
CA GLN A 141 14.15 -19.06 -31.84
C GLN A 141 13.96 -18.48 -33.25
N ARG A 142 13.73 -17.17 -33.37
CA ARG A 142 13.69 -16.46 -34.66
C ARG A 142 15.03 -16.49 -35.39
N ASP A 143 16.16 -16.39 -34.67
CA ASP A 143 17.49 -16.52 -35.26
C ASP A 143 17.71 -17.93 -35.83
N ILE A 144 17.30 -18.96 -35.08
CA ILE A 144 17.37 -20.37 -35.52
C ILE A 144 16.45 -20.60 -36.74
N GLU A 145 15.24 -20.04 -36.73
CA GLU A 145 14.31 -20.08 -37.86
C GLU A 145 14.93 -19.43 -39.11
N GLY A 146 15.52 -18.24 -38.98
CA GLY A 146 16.17 -17.54 -40.09
C GLY A 146 17.37 -18.30 -40.68
N VAL A 147 18.16 -18.97 -39.83
CA VAL A 147 19.25 -19.86 -40.29
C VAL A 147 18.69 -21.10 -41.00
N THR A 148 17.58 -21.65 -40.50
CA THR A 148 16.90 -22.80 -41.13
C THR A 148 16.35 -22.42 -42.51
N GLU A 149 15.75 -21.24 -42.64
CA GLU A 149 15.25 -20.68 -43.91
C GLU A 149 16.37 -20.42 -44.92
N ALA A 150 17.54 -19.96 -44.46
CA ALA A 150 18.71 -19.74 -45.31
C ALA A 150 19.36 -21.06 -45.83
N GLY A 151 18.78 -22.22 -45.53
CA GLY A 151 19.32 -23.53 -45.91
C GLY A 151 20.44 -24.01 -45.00
N GLY A 152 20.61 -23.39 -43.84
CA GLY A 152 21.51 -23.87 -42.79
C GLY A 152 21.09 -25.27 -42.36
N THR A 153 21.97 -26.24 -42.55
CA THR A 153 21.78 -27.62 -42.12
C THR A 153 23.06 -28.10 -41.45
N GLY A 154 22.93 -28.93 -40.41
CA GLY A 154 24.07 -29.49 -39.72
C GLY A 154 23.90 -29.56 -38.20
N ARG A 155 24.89 -30.19 -37.58
CA ARG A 155 24.90 -30.51 -36.15
C ARG A 155 24.76 -29.27 -35.27
N ASP A 156 25.42 -28.17 -35.63
CA ASP A 156 25.37 -26.91 -34.90
C ASP A 156 23.95 -26.33 -34.80
N LEU A 157 23.12 -26.46 -35.84
CA LEU A 157 21.75 -25.93 -35.83
C LEU A 157 20.85 -26.78 -34.94
N THR A 158 20.99 -28.11 -35.01
CA THR A 158 20.31 -29.05 -34.13
C THR A 158 20.68 -28.81 -32.67
N GLU A 159 21.98 -28.62 -32.37
CA GLU A 159 22.46 -28.33 -31.01
C GLU A 159 21.92 -26.99 -30.48
N ARG A 160 21.83 -25.95 -31.34
CA ARG A 160 21.20 -24.67 -30.97
C ARG A 160 19.70 -24.83 -30.71
N GLN A 161 18.99 -25.61 -31.52
CA GLN A 161 17.57 -25.89 -31.32
C GLN A 161 17.31 -26.67 -30.03
N GLN A 162 18.18 -27.63 -29.70
CA GLN A 162 18.14 -28.37 -28.45
C GLN A 162 18.38 -27.44 -27.24
N ALA A 163 19.40 -26.59 -27.31
CA ALA A 163 19.68 -25.63 -26.24
C ALA A 163 18.50 -24.67 -26.00
N ALA A 164 17.85 -24.19 -27.05
CA ALA A 164 16.63 -23.36 -26.94
C ALA A 164 15.48 -24.12 -26.25
N ALA A 165 15.30 -25.41 -26.57
CA ALA A 165 14.30 -26.26 -25.93
C ALA A 165 14.59 -26.46 -24.43
N ASP A 166 15.83 -26.76 -24.07
CA ASP A 166 16.25 -27.00 -22.67
C ASP A 166 16.13 -25.71 -21.82
N GLU A 167 16.51 -24.56 -22.38
CA GLU A 167 16.32 -23.27 -21.70
C GLU A 167 14.84 -22.91 -21.51
N THR A 168 14.00 -23.22 -22.51
CA THR A 168 12.54 -23.01 -22.45
C THR A 168 11.90 -23.93 -21.42
N ARG A 169 12.37 -25.19 -21.31
CA ARG A 169 11.96 -26.13 -20.25
C ARG A 169 12.24 -25.56 -18.86
N ALA A 170 13.47 -25.12 -18.63
CA ALA A 170 13.89 -24.56 -17.35
C ALA A 170 13.06 -23.33 -16.97
N LEU A 171 12.75 -22.47 -17.95
CA LEU A 171 11.87 -21.33 -17.76
C LEU A 171 10.43 -21.74 -17.42
N GLY A 172 9.88 -22.74 -18.11
CA GLY A 172 8.56 -23.30 -17.80
C GLY A 172 8.47 -23.84 -16.37
N ASP A 173 9.51 -24.54 -15.91
CA ASP A 173 9.58 -25.06 -14.54
C ASP A 173 9.70 -23.93 -13.49
N ASP A 174 10.43 -22.87 -13.80
CA ASP A 174 10.55 -21.70 -12.93
C ASP A 174 9.21 -20.94 -12.79
N VAL A 175 8.48 -20.76 -13.89
CA VAL A 175 7.15 -20.13 -13.90
C VAL A 175 6.13 -21.02 -13.18
N GLN A 176 6.21 -22.34 -13.32
CA GLN A 176 5.37 -23.27 -12.56
C GLN A 176 5.61 -23.15 -11.06
N ARG A 177 6.88 -23.15 -10.61
CA ARG A 177 7.23 -22.95 -9.19
C ARG A 177 6.77 -21.60 -8.67
N PHE A 178 6.80 -20.57 -9.51
CA PHE A 178 6.25 -19.26 -9.18
C PHE A 178 4.72 -19.31 -8.97
N ALA A 179 3.98 -19.99 -9.85
CA ALA A 179 2.54 -20.16 -9.70
C ALA A 179 2.15 -20.94 -8.44
N GLU A 180 2.97 -21.91 -8.04
CA GLU A 180 2.79 -22.67 -6.79
C GLU A 180 2.98 -21.78 -5.55
N ARG A 181 4.03 -20.93 -5.53
CA ARG A 181 4.22 -19.95 -4.45
C ARG A 181 3.05 -18.96 -4.34
N LEU A 182 2.57 -18.44 -5.47
CA LEU A 182 1.41 -17.54 -5.47
C LEU A 182 0.15 -18.23 -4.90
N ASP A 183 -0.06 -19.51 -5.18
CA ASP A 183 -1.18 -20.28 -4.64
C ASP A 183 -1.03 -20.54 -3.12
N GLU A 184 0.20 -20.76 -2.64
CA GLU A 184 0.49 -20.88 -1.20
C GLU A 184 0.25 -19.55 -0.47
N ASP A 185 0.69 -18.42 -1.04
CA ASP A 185 0.50 -17.10 -0.47
C ASP A 185 -0.99 -16.71 -0.41
N ALA A 186 -1.76 -17.05 -1.45
CA ALA A 186 -3.20 -16.85 -1.47
C ALA A 186 -3.94 -17.67 -0.38
N LYS A 187 -3.42 -18.87 -0.04
CA LYS A 187 -3.97 -19.73 1.02
C LYS A 187 -3.49 -19.37 2.42
N GLY A 188 -2.34 -18.69 2.54
CA GLY A 188 -1.72 -18.29 3.80
C GLY A 188 -2.30 -17.03 4.45
N THR A 189 -3.23 -16.34 3.78
CA THR A 189 -3.91 -15.15 4.32
C THR A 189 -5.18 -15.58 5.07
N PRO A 190 -5.26 -15.49 6.41
CA PRO A 190 -6.51 -15.74 7.13
C PRO A 190 -7.55 -14.70 6.69
N PRO A 191 -8.82 -15.07 6.48
CA PRO A 191 -9.84 -14.10 6.12
C PRO A 191 -10.01 -13.07 7.25
N ALA A 192 -9.57 -11.84 7.02
CA ALA A 192 -9.85 -10.68 7.85
C ALA A 192 -11.31 -10.25 7.64
N ASN A 193 -12.25 -11.04 8.16
CA ASN A 193 -13.55 -10.63 8.69
C ASN A 193 -14.41 -11.86 9.00
N ALA A 194 -14.17 -12.45 10.17
CA ALA A 194 -15.18 -13.23 10.88
C ALA A 194 -15.28 -12.68 12.31
N ALA A 195 -15.70 -11.41 12.42
CA ALA A 195 -16.21 -10.89 13.67
C ALA A 195 -17.60 -11.50 13.92
N ASP A 196 -17.59 -12.60 14.67
CA ASP A 196 -18.40 -12.78 15.88
C ASP A 196 -19.93 -12.55 15.73
N LYS A 197 -20.65 -13.64 15.46
CA LYS A 197 -21.99 -13.87 16.00
C LYS A 197 -22.13 -15.33 16.42
N SER A 198 -21.80 -15.61 17.67
CA SER A 198 -22.22 -16.83 18.36
C SER A 198 -23.23 -16.50 19.47
N GLY A 199 -24.26 -17.35 19.59
CA GLY A 199 -25.31 -17.35 20.63
C GLY A 199 -26.70 -17.06 20.05
N THR A 200 -27.62 -18.02 19.87
CA THR A 200 -28.12 -18.97 20.87
C THR A 200 -28.87 -20.14 20.19
N PRO A 201 -28.86 -21.38 20.73
CA PRO A 201 -29.45 -22.56 20.08
C PRO A 201 -30.92 -22.79 20.44
N GLY A 202 -31.71 -23.29 19.49
CA GLY A 202 -33.14 -23.62 19.66
C GLY A 202 -33.63 -24.71 18.70
N LYS A 203 -33.91 -25.86 19.29
CA LYS A 203 -34.46 -27.14 18.82
C LYS A 203 -35.68 -27.14 17.87
N GLU A 204 -35.75 -28.27 17.13
CA GLU A 204 -36.90 -29.16 16.87
C GLU A 204 -37.79 -29.00 15.61
N GLY A 205 -37.97 -30.15 14.94
CA GLY A 205 -39.04 -30.49 13.97
C GLY A 205 -38.55 -30.56 12.52
N GLY A 206 -38.30 -31.70 11.86
CA GLY A 206 -38.93 -33.01 11.97
C GLY A 206 -39.93 -33.21 10.80
N ARG A 207 -39.50 -33.92 9.74
CA ARG A 207 -40.29 -34.78 8.82
C ARG A 207 -39.41 -35.14 7.61
N GLU A 208 -38.84 -36.33 7.63
CA GLU A 208 -39.41 -37.56 7.02
C GLU A 208 -39.16 -37.62 5.52
N ALA A 209 -38.16 -38.42 5.17
CA ALA A 209 -38.00 -39.04 3.87
C ALA A 209 -39.03 -40.17 3.74
N GLU A 210 -39.57 -40.38 2.54
CA GLU A 210 -39.67 -41.73 1.97
C GLU A 210 -39.71 -41.69 0.43
N PRO A 211 -39.32 -42.80 -0.23
CA PRO A 211 -38.77 -42.84 -1.58
C PRO A 211 -39.76 -43.43 -2.61
N SER A 212 -39.52 -43.22 -3.91
CA SER A 212 -40.14 -44.01 -4.99
C SER A 212 -39.28 -43.96 -6.27
N ASN A 213 -38.82 -45.14 -6.70
CA ASN A 213 -38.31 -45.49 -8.04
C ASN A 213 -39.32 -46.50 -8.66
N PRO A 214 -39.25 -46.96 -9.95
CA PRO A 214 -38.45 -46.57 -11.13
C PRO A 214 -39.27 -46.49 -12.46
N ASP A 215 -38.55 -46.34 -13.58
CA ASP A 215 -38.84 -46.71 -14.99
C ASP A 215 -39.49 -45.70 -15.97
N GLY A 216 -38.75 -45.42 -17.07
CA GLY A 216 -39.32 -45.17 -18.39
C GLY A 216 -38.69 -44.08 -19.29
N ASN A 217 -37.80 -44.51 -20.22
CA ASN A 217 -37.50 -43.96 -21.56
C ASN A 217 -36.73 -42.62 -21.78
N GLU A 218 -35.62 -42.73 -22.53
CA GLU A 218 -34.74 -41.70 -23.17
C GLU A 218 -35.44 -40.90 -24.30
N PRO A 219 -34.81 -39.90 -25.02
CA PRO A 219 -33.48 -39.26 -24.89
C PRO A 219 -33.46 -37.70 -24.96
N ALA A 220 -32.51 -37.04 -24.32
CA ALA A 220 -31.92 -35.76 -24.77
C ALA A 220 -30.66 -35.40 -23.96
N PRO A 221 -29.45 -35.30 -24.53
CA PRO A 221 -28.35 -34.62 -23.86
C PRO A 221 -28.44 -33.14 -24.21
N ALA A 222 -29.17 -32.37 -23.39
CA ALA A 222 -29.04 -30.93 -23.34
C ALA A 222 -28.05 -30.57 -22.23
N ASN A 223 -27.04 -29.78 -22.60
CA ASN A 223 -26.25 -28.92 -21.73
C ASN A 223 -25.46 -29.60 -20.60
N ALA A 224 -24.35 -30.24 -20.99
CA ALA A 224 -23.18 -30.45 -20.11
C ALA A 224 -21.99 -29.58 -20.56
N ALA A 225 -22.27 -28.32 -20.91
CA ALA A 225 -21.25 -27.36 -21.33
C ALA A 225 -21.64 -25.94 -20.89
N GLU A 226 -21.84 -25.73 -19.59
CA GLU A 226 -22.03 -24.37 -19.04
C GLU A 226 -21.70 -24.30 -17.53
N GLU A 227 -20.77 -25.13 -17.06
CA GLU A 227 -20.14 -25.02 -15.72
C GLU A 227 -18.61 -24.99 -15.80
N ARG A 228 -18.05 -24.36 -16.83
CA ARG A 228 -16.60 -24.08 -16.94
C ARG A 228 -16.28 -22.64 -17.32
N GLU A 229 -17.15 -21.70 -16.96
CA GLU A 229 -16.90 -20.26 -17.11
C GLU A 229 -17.17 -19.53 -15.80
N ALA A 230 -16.53 -20.00 -14.73
CA ALA A 230 -16.32 -19.24 -13.49
C ALA A 230 -15.10 -19.75 -12.68
N GLU A 231 -14.15 -20.44 -13.33
CA GLU A 231 -12.81 -20.62 -12.74
C GLU A 231 -12.05 -19.31 -12.95
N GLY A 232 -11.97 -18.52 -11.89
CA GLY A 232 -11.54 -17.13 -11.90
C GLY A 232 -10.24 -16.88 -12.67
N ASP A 233 -10.25 -15.81 -13.46
CA ASP A 233 -9.08 -15.27 -14.12
C ASP A 233 -8.16 -14.58 -13.10
N ASN A 234 -7.60 -15.37 -12.19
CA ASN A 234 -6.65 -14.91 -11.18
C ASN A 234 -5.20 -15.13 -11.65
N ASP A 235 -4.27 -14.43 -11.01
CA ASP A 235 -2.84 -14.46 -11.37
C ASP A 235 -2.22 -15.85 -11.28
N VAL A 236 -2.73 -16.71 -10.37
CA VAL A 236 -2.33 -18.11 -10.22
C VAL A 236 -2.71 -18.91 -11.47
N ALA A 237 -3.96 -18.79 -11.92
CA ALA A 237 -4.45 -19.48 -13.11
C ALA A 237 -3.71 -19.02 -14.36
N ARG A 238 -3.49 -17.71 -14.53
CA ARG A 238 -2.68 -17.14 -15.62
C ARG A 238 -1.25 -17.69 -15.59
N SER A 239 -0.59 -17.68 -14.44
CA SER A 239 0.79 -18.20 -14.30
C SER A 239 0.88 -19.70 -14.64
N ARG A 240 -0.12 -20.50 -14.26
CA ARG A 240 -0.20 -21.93 -14.63
C ARG A 240 -0.40 -22.12 -16.13
N ARG A 241 -1.26 -21.33 -16.77
CA ARG A 241 -1.43 -21.33 -18.23
C ARG A 241 -0.13 -20.95 -18.93
N THR A 242 0.58 -19.93 -18.44
CA THR A 242 1.89 -19.53 -18.99
C THR A 242 2.90 -20.67 -18.89
N ALA A 243 2.98 -21.37 -17.76
CA ALA A 243 3.85 -22.54 -17.62
C ALA A 243 3.49 -23.65 -18.62
N GLN A 244 2.19 -23.87 -18.90
CA GLN A 244 1.74 -24.83 -19.92
C GLN A 244 2.13 -24.37 -21.33
N ARG A 245 2.00 -23.08 -21.66
CA ARG A 245 2.45 -22.49 -22.93
C ARG A 245 3.94 -22.68 -23.16
N LEU A 246 4.76 -22.47 -22.13
CA LEU A 246 6.20 -22.70 -22.19
C LEU A 246 6.54 -24.19 -22.41
N ARG A 247 5.79 -25.12 -21.82
CA ARG A 247 5.94 -26.56 -22.09
C ARG A 247 5.53 -26.92 -23.53
N ALA A 248 4.48 -26.30 -24.06
CA ALA A 248 4.07 -26.51 -25.45
C ALA A 248 5.13 -25.97 -26.43
N ALA A 249 5.69 -24.80 -26.16
CA ALA A 249 6.80 -24.23 -26.93
C ALA A 249 8.02 -25.17 -26.92
N GLU A 250 8.38 -25.70 -25.74
CA GLU A 250 9.48 -26.67 -25.61
C GLU A 250 9.24 -27.94 -26.43
N GLN A 251 8.04 -28.50 -26.40
CA GLN A 251 7.70 -29.69 -27.20
C GLN A 251 7.82 -29.41 -28.71
N ARG A 252 7.37 -28.24 -29.17
CA ARG A 252 7.53 -27.80 -30.57
C ARG A 252 9.01 -27.64 -30.93
N MET A 253 9.82 -27.05 -30.06
CA MET A 253 11.27 -26.94 -30.27
C MET A 253 11.97 -28.31 -30.37
N ARG A 254 11.57 -29.29 -29.55
CA ARG A 254 12.10 -30.68 -29.67
C ARG A 254 11.67 -31.33 -30.98
N GLN A 255 10.43 -31.12 -31.41
CA GLN A 255 9.97 -31.63 -32.71
C GLN A 255 10.75 -30.97 -33.86
N ALA A 256 10.99 -29.65 -33.79
CA ALA A 256 11.84 -28.94 -34.73
C ALA A 256 13.24 -29.56 -34.79
N GLN A 257 13.85 -29.86 -33.64
CA GLN A 257 15.14 -30.54 -33.56
C GLN A 257 15.11 -31.88 -34.32
N GLU A 258 14.12 -32.74 -34.08
CA GLU A 258 14.00 -34.03 -34.78
C GLU A 258 13.81 -33.85 -36.29
N ARG A 259 13.08 -32.82 -36.74
CA ARG A 259 12.90 -32.52 -38.16
C ARG A 259 14.22 -32.06 -38.80
N LEU A 260 15.01 -31.26 -38.10
CA LEU A 260 16.35 -30.85 -38.54
C LEU A 260 17.30 -32.05 -38.66
N GLU A 261 17.26 -32.99 -37.70
CA GLU A 261 18.05 -34.24 -37.76
C GLU A 261 17.67 -35.13 -38.96
N LYS A 262 16.38 -35.11 -39.32
CA LYS A 262 15.84 -35.82 -40.51
C LYS A 262 16.07 -35.05 -41.82
N ALA A 263 16.81 -33.94 -41.79
CA ALA A 263 17.05 -33.05 -42.93
C ALA A 263 15.76 -32.54 -43.60
N ASP A 264 14.73 -32.26 -42.80
CA ASP A 264 13.45 -31.68 -43.23
C ASP A 264 13.29 -30.24 -42.69
N PRO A 265 13.96 -29.24 -43.31
CA PRO A 265 13.94 -27.86 -42.84
C PRO A 265 12.55 -27.21 -42.96
N GLY A 266 11.72 -27.65 -43.91
CA GLY A 266 10.37 -27.11 -44.10
C GLY A 266 9.39 -27.56 -43.01
N ALA A 267 9.51 -28.79 -42.51
CA ALA A 267 8.77 -29.22 -41.32
C ALA A 267 9.36 -28.61 -40.04
N ALA A 268 10.69 -28.51 -39.93
CA ALA A 268 11.33 -27.86 -38.80
C ALA A 268 10.84 -26.42 -38.62
N ARG A 269 10.81 -25.62 -39.69
CA ARG A 269 10.34 -24.24 -39.67
C ARG A 269 8.92 -24.09 -39.11
N ARG A 270 7.99 -24.98 -39.50
CA ARG A 270 6.61 -24.94 -38.99
C ARG A 270 6.54 -25.16 -37.48
N GLU A 271 7.35 -26.08 -36.96
CA GLU A 271 7.45 -26.29 -35.51
C GLU A 271 8.13 -25.09 -34.81
N GLN A 272 9.13 -24.46 -35.44
CA GLN A 272 9.81 -23.27 -34.93
C GLN A 272 8.87 -22.06 -34.85
N GLU A 273 8.10 -21.78 -35.90
CA GLU A 273 7.06 -20.74 -35.94
C GLU A 273 6.04 -20.98 -34.83
N GLY A 274 5.56 -22.22 -34.72
CA GLY A 274 4.65 -22.60 -33.66
C GLY A 274 5.25 -22.42 -32.26
N ALA A 275 6.54 -22.68 -32.06
CA ALA A 275 7.19 -22.42 -30.78
C ALA A 275 7.22 -20.92 -30.45
N VAL A 276 7.48 -20.06 -31.46
CA VAL A 276 7.46 -18.60 -31.29
C VAL A 276 6.07 -18.11 -30.89
N GLU A 277 5.01 -18.60 -31.53
CA GLU A 277 3.61 -18.24 -31.19
C GLU A 277 3.27 -18.56 -29.72
N GLU A 278 3.66 -19.73 -29.23
CA GLU A 278 3.44 -20.13 -27.84
C GLU A 278 4.25 -19.26 -26.86
N LEU A 279 5.50 -18.91 -27.20
CA LEU A 279 6.31 -17.98 -26.41
C LEU A 279 5.72 -16.56 -26.37
N GLU A 280 5.21 -16.05 -27.50
CA GLU A 280 4.58 -14.73 -27.56
C GLU A 280 3.29 -14.69 -26.74
N THR A 281 2.49 -15.76 -26.81
CA THR A 281 1.29 -15.92 -25.99
C THR A 281 1.65 -15.97 -24.51
N ALA A 282 2.67 -16.75 -24.12
CA ALA A 282 3.16 -16.82 -22.75
C ALA A 282 3.64 -15.45 -22.23
N ARG A 283 4.34 -14.67 -23.07
CA ARG A 283 4.76 -13.31 -22.73
C ARG A 283 3.55 -12.40 -22.51
N ALA A 284 2.55 -12.47 -23.39
CA ALA A 284 1.35 -11.64 -23.28
C ALA A 284 0.54 -11.94 -22.01
N GLU A 285 0.45 -13.21 -21.60
CA GLU A 285 -0.19 -13.60 -20.34
C GLU A 285 0.54 -13.03 -19.12
N LEU A 286 1.88 -13.12 -19.05
CA LEU A 286 2.65 -12.50 -17.96
C LEU A 286 2.53 -10.97 -17.94
N GLU A 287 2.41 -10.35 -19.11
CA GLU A 287 2.20 -8.91 -19.24
C GLU A 287 0.80 -8.49 -18.77
N GLN A 288 -0.21 -9.34 -18.92
CA GLN A 288 -1.53 -9.12 -18.32
C GLN A 288 -1.49 -9.21 -16.80
N ILE A 289 -0.80 -10.21 -16.23
CA ILE A 289 -0.59 -10.30 -14.76
C ILE A 289 0.10 -9.03 -14.25
N LEU A 290 1.19 -8.62 -14.90
CA LEU A 290 1.94 -7.43 -14.47
C LEU A 290 1.10 -6.15 -14.52
N ARG A 291 0.25 -6.00 -15.54
CA ARG A 291 -0.68 -4.87 -15.65
C ARG A 291 -1.70 -4.87 -14.51
N GLN A 292 -2.33 -6.00 -14.25
CA GLN A 292 -3.29 -6.14 -13.17
C GLN A 292 -2.66 -5.83 -11.81
N MET A 293 -1.48 -6.39 -11.52
CA MET A 293 -0.77 -6.11 -10.27
C MET A 293 -0.43 -4.62 -10.12
N ARG A 294 -0.08 -3.95 -11.22
CA ARG A 294 0.19 -2.51 -11.22
C ARG A 294 -1.07 -1.69 -10.97
N GLU A 295 -2.20 -2.09 -11.55
CA GLU A 295 -3.50 -1.45 -11.32
C GLU A 295 -3.93 -1.56 -9.85
N GLU A 296 -3.78 -2.76 -9.26
CA GLU A 296 -4.06 -3.00 -7.83
C GLU A 296 -3.13 -2.19 -6.91
N GLU A 297 -1.84 -2.11 -7.24
CA GLU A 297 -0.85 -1.30 -6.52
C GLU A 297 -1.21 0.20 -6.57
N VAL A 298 -1.50 0.74 -7.76
CA VAL A 298 -1.89 2.14 -7.93
C VAL A 298 -3.19 2.43 -7.19
N THR A 299 -4.20 1.56 -7.27
CA THR A 299 -5.46 1.71 -6.52
C THR A 299 -5.18 1.80 -5.02
N ARG A 300 -4.34 0.91 -4.49
CA ARG A 300 -3.99 0.89 -3.07
C ARG A 300 -3.22 2.15 -2.65
N LEU A 301 -2.24 2.58 -3.45
CA LEU A 301 -1.49 3.81 -3.21
C LEU A 301 -2.40 5.04 -3.21
N LEU A 302 -3.32 5.13 -4.17
CA LEU A 302 -4.30 6.21 -4.23
C LEU A 302 -5.20 6.24 -2.98
N VAL A 303 -5.61 5.09 -2.42
CA VAL A 303 -6.42 5.05 -1.17
C VAL A 303 -5.62 5.64 -0.03
N GLN A 304 -4.37 5.19 0.11
CA GLN A 304 -3.50 5.61 1.20
C GLN A 304 -3.21 7.11 1.11
N LEU A 305 -2.92 7.60 -0.10
CA LEU A 305 -2.66 9.00 -0.35
C LEU A 305 -3.90 9.86 -0.09
N GLU A 306 -5.08 9.47 -0.58
CA GLU A 306 -6.36 10.14 -0.33
C GLU A 306 -6.65 10.25 1.18
N THR A 307 -6.46 9.15 1.91
CA THR A 307 -6.68 9.11 3.37
C THR A 307 -5.77 10.08 4.10
N ARG A 308 -4.48 10.10 3.74
CA ARG A 308 -3.49 11.04 4.31
C ARG A 308 -3.82 12.49 3.97
N LEU A 309 -4.13 12.79 2.70
CA LEU A 309 -4.49 14.13 2.24
C LEU A 309 -5.74 14.66 2.95
N ARG A 310 -6.79 13.83 3.11
CA ARG A 310 -7.99 14.21 3.89
C ARG A 310 -7.67 14.49 5.35
N GLY A 311 -6.82 13.66 5.97
CA GLY A 311 -6.36 13.84 7.34
C GLY A 311 -5.64 15.18 7.52
N MET A 312 -4.64 15.46 6.67
CA MET A 312 -3.91 16.72 6.67
C MET A 312 -4.83 17.92 6.41
N LEU A 313 -5.72 17.84 5.42
CA LEU A 313 -6.63 18.93 5.09
C LEU A 313 -7.56 19.27 6.26
N LYS A 314 -8.09 18.26 6.95
CA LYS A 314 -8.92 18.45 8.13
C LYS A 314 -8.14 19.13 9.26
N ALA A 315 -6.92 18.68 9.52
CA ALA A 315 -6.05 19.26 10.55
C ALA A 315 -5.68 20.71 10.21
N GLU A 316 -5.27 20.98 8.97
CA GLU A 316 -4.85 22.31 8.51
C GLU A 316 -5.99 23.32 8.60
N ARG A 317 -7.21 22.94 8.19
CA ARG A 317 -8.42 23.79 8.36
C ARG A 317 -8.69 24.12 9.83
N GLY A 318 -8.41 23.18 10.74
CA GLY A 318 -8.48 23.41 12.18
C GLY A 318 -7.46 24.44 12.65
N VAL A 319 -6.18 24.25 12.31
CA VAL A 319 -5.10 25.17 12.68
C VAL A 319 -5.35 26.58 12.11
N LEU A 320 -5.81 26.67 10.86
CA LEU A 320 -6.16 27.94 10.22
C LEU A 320 -7.28 28.67 10.99
N ALA A 321 -8.38 27.97 11.28
CA ALA A 321 -9.50 28.56 12.01
C ALA A 321 -9.09 29.01 13.43
N ASP A 322 -8.22 28.25 14.09
CA ASP A 322 -7.74 28.56 15.43
C ASP A 322 -6.76 29.74 15.42
N ALA A 323 -5.89 29.82 14.41
CA ALA A 323 -5.00 30.96 14.19
C ALA A 323 -5.77 32.25 13.89
N GLU A 324 -6.83 32.18 13.08
CA GLU A 324 -7.73 33.32 12.83
C GLU A 324 -8.43 33.79 14.10
N ARG A 325 -8.92 32.85 14.93
CA ARG A 325 -9.52 33.17 16.24
C ARG A 325 -8.50 33.82 17.17
N LEU A 326 -7.27 33.31 17.21
CA LEU A 326 -6.19 33.87 18.02
C LEU A 326 -5.81 35.29 17.56
N ALA A 327 -5.78 35.55 16.26
CA ALA A 327 -5.50 36.87 15.70
C ALA A 327 -6.63 37.88 15.97
N ALA A 328 -7.89 37.43 16.02
CA ALA A 328 -9.05 38.26 16.29
C ALA A 328 -9.30 38.50 17.79
N ALA A 329 -8.71 37.69 18.68
CA ALA A 329 -8.94 37.77 20.11
C ALA A 329 -8.45 39.12 20.69
N THR A 330 -9.37 39.85 21.31
CA THR A 330 -9.08 41.10 22.04
C THR A 330 -9.22 40.84 23.54
N GLY A 331 -8.22 41.26 24.34
CA GLY A 331 -8.26 41.15 25.81
C GLY A 331 -7.57 39.92 26.43
N GLN A 332 -7.00 39.00 25.64
CA GLN A 332 -6.10 37.96 26.15
C GLN A 332 -4.73 38.54 26.53
N SER A 333 -4.11 38.00 27.59
CA SER A 333 -2.74 38.37 27.94
C SER A 333 -1.75 37.90 26.86
N ASP A 334 -0.63 38.60 26.72
CA ASP A 334 0.43 38.23 25.76
C ASP A 334 0.95 36.81 26.01
N ARG A 335 0.99 36.39 27.28
CA ARG A 335 1.40 35.05 27.70
C ARG A 335 0.42 33.98 27.20
N GLU A 336 -0.89 34.21 27.36
CA GLU A 336 -1.93 33.28 26.87
C GLU A 336 -1.91 33.16 25.35
N ARG A 337 -1.75 34.29 24.65
CA ARG A 337 -1.64 34.28 23.18
C ARG A 337 -0.41 33.52 22.71
N GLN A 338 0.73 33.71 23.37
CA GLN A 338 1.97 33.01 23.05
C GLN A 338 1.86 31.49 23.31
N LEU A 339 1.17 31.08 24.39
CA LEU A 339 0.94 29.67 24.69
C LEU A 339 0.02 29.01 23.65
N GLU A 340 -1.04 29.69 23.22
CA GLU A 340 -1.96 29.17 22.20
C GLU A 340 -1.27 29.09 20.83
N ALA A 341 -0.54 30.13 20.41
CA ALA A 341 0.26 30.10 19.18
C ALA A 341 1.30 28.97 19.22
N ALA A 342 1.98 28.76 20.35
CA ALA A 342 2.93 27.66 20.49
C ALA A 342 2.27 26.27 20.44
N ARG A 343 1.02 26.14 20.91
CA ARG A 343 0.21 24.93 20.73
C ARG A 343 -0.11 24.71 19.25
N LEU A 344 -0.60 25.73 18.55
CA LEU A 344 -0.89 25.65 17.12
C LEU A 344 0.36 25.33 16.29
N GLY A 345 1.52 25.85 16.68
CA GLY A 345 2.80 25.51 16.04
C GLY A 345 3.17 24.03 16.17
N ARG A 346 2.85 23.39 17.31
CA ARG A 346 3.02 21.94 17.48
C ARG A 346 2.03 21.16 16.61
N GLU A 347 0.77 21.57 16.60
CA GLU A 347 -0.26 20.95 15.74
C GLU A 347 0.13 21.05 14.26
N GLN A 348 0.61 22.20 13.79
CA GLN A 348 1.15 22.38 12.45
C GLN A 348 2.36 21.50 12.16
N GLY A 349 3.27 21.33 13.14
CA GLY A 349 4.41 20.43 13.01
C GLY A 349 4.00 18.96 12.77
N THR A 350 2.86 18.51 13.30
CA THR A 350 2.33 17.18 12.99
C THR A 350 1.92 17.04 11.52
N ILE A 351 1.39 18.11 10.92
CA ILE A 351 1.01 18.15 9.50
C ILE A 351 2.27 18.11 8.63
N THR A 352 3.33 18.82 9.01
CA THR A 352 4.65 18.74 8.34
C THR A 352 5.18 17.31 8.32
N ALA A 353 5.12 16.59 9.44
CA ALA A 353 5.55 15.20 9.51
C ALA A 353 4.69 14.27 8.63
N GLU A 354 3.38 14.47 8.58
CA GLU A 354 2.50 13.69 7.68
C GLU A 354 2.76 13.99 6.20
N ALA A 355 3.05 15.24 5.84
CA ALA A 355 3.45 15.61 4.48
C ALA A 355 4.76 14.93 4.07
N ALA A 356 5.74 14.83 4.97
CA ALA A 356 6.98 14.08 4.73
C ALA A 356 6.72 12.58 4.52
N LYS A 357 5.82 11.98 5.30
CA LYS A 357 5.43 10.56 5.11
C LYS A 357 4.73 10.35 3.76
N ALA A 358 3.84 11.26 3.37
CA ALA A 358 3.16 11.21 2.07
C ALA A 358 4.16 11.38 0.90
N LEU A 359 5.18 12.23 1.05
CA LEU A 359 6.25 12.38 0.05
C LEU A 359 7.02 11.09 -0.21
N VAL A 360 7.39 10.36 0.84
CA VAL A 360 8.10 9.08 0.71
C VAL A 360 7.24 8.08 -0.06
N LEU A 361 5.95 8.00 0.26
CA LEU A 361 5.01 7.10 -0.41
C LEU A 361 4.94 7.32 -1.93
N VAL A 362 4.91 8.58 -2.37
CA VAL A 362 4.75 8.91 -3.80
C VAL A 362 6.08 8.85 -4.56
N ARG A 363 7.20 9.20 -3.92
CA ARG A 363 8.54 9.10 -4.55
C ARG A 363 8.94 7.65 -4.81
N ASP A 364 8.57 6.73 -3.92
CA ASP A 364 8.86 5.30 -4.08
C ASP A 364 8.12 4.65 -5.26
N ASP A 365 7.08 5.30 -5.78
CA ASP A 365 6.33 4.84 -6.94
C ASP A 365 6.93 5.33 -8.28
N GLY A 366 7.67 6.44 -8.29
CA GLY A 366 8.36 7.02 -9.46
C GLY A 366 7.44 7.60 -10.55
N SER A 367 6.16 7.20 -10.61
CA SER A 367 5.30 7.45 -11.77
C SER A 367 4.55 8.79 -11.80
N ALA A 368 4.63 9.59 -10.73
CA ALA A 368 4.01 10.92 -10.65
C ALA A 368 5.05 12.03 -10.54
N VAL A 369 4.86 13.07 -11.35
CA VAL A 369 5.79 14.20 -11.47
C VAL A 369 5.18 15.52 -11.01
N ALA A 370 3.91 15.59 -10.64
CA ALA A 370 3.31 16.81 -10.09
C ALA A 370 2.94 16.69 -8.60
N ILE A 371 2.54 15.49 -8.16
CA ILE A 371 2.14 15.24 -6.76
C ILE A 371 3.32 15.41 -5.80
N PRO A 372 4.51 14.81 -6.01
CA PRO A 372 5.63 14.98 -5.10
C PRO A 372 6.00 16.45 -4.89
N GLN A 373 5.97 17.25 -5.94
CA GLN A 373 6.33 18.67 -5.91
C GLN A 373 5.29 19.48 -5.13
N ALA A 374 4.00 19.15 -5.30
CA ALA A 374 2.93 19.78 -4.52
C ALA A 374 3.00 19.40 -3.03
N LEU A 375 3.31 18.13 -2.71
CA LEU A 375 3.52 17.68 -1.34
C LEU A 375 4.79 18.31 -0.71
N GLU A 376 5.85 18.50 -1.47
CA GLU A 376 7.09 19.16 -1.02
C GLU A 376 6.83 20.62 -0.68
N GLN A 377 6.03 21.30 -1.51
CA GLN A 377 5.59 22.64 -1.20
C GLN A 377 4.76 22.69 0.09
N VAL A 378 3.81 21.76 0.29
CA VAL A 378 3.00 21.69 1.52
C VAL A 378 3.87 21.40 2.74
N HIS A 379 4.85 20.50 2.63
CA HIS A 379 5.81 20.22 3.69
C HIS A 379 6.59 21.48 4.09
N ASP A 380 7.16 22.20 3.13
CA ASP A 380 7.98 23.39 3.42
C ASP A 380 7.16 24.57 3.93
N ASP A 381 5.95 24.76 3.40
CA ASP A 381 5.03 25.80 3.84
C ASP A 381 4.50 25.52 5.25
N SER A 382 4.13 24.26 5.56
CA SER A 382 3.70 23.88 6.92
C SER A 382 4.82 24.02 7.94
N GLY A 383 6.06 23.65 7.60
CA GLY A 383 7.21 23.83 8.50
C GLY A 383 7.49 25.31 8.80
N GLN A 384 7.32 26.19 7.81
CA GLN A 384 7.40 27.64 8.00
C GLN A 384 6.27 28.15 8.90
N ALA A 385 5.03 27.73 8.67
CA ALA A 385 3.88 28.11 9.51
C ALA A 385 4.07 27.64 10.96
N ALA A 386 4.54 26.40 11.16
CA ALA A 386 4.84 25.84 12.47
C ALA A 386 5.87 26.68 13.23
N THR A 387 6.95 27.11 12.55
CA THR A 387 8.01 27.94 13.14
C THR A 387 7.48 29.32 13.55
N ARG A 388 6.65 29.95 12.71
CA ARG A 388 6.05 31.27 13.00
C ARG A 388 5.08 31.20 14.18
N LEU A 389 4.19 30.20 14.19
CA LEU A 389 3.26 29.96 15.28
C LEU A 389 3.99 29.64 16.60
N ALA A 390 5.04 28.81 16.56
CA ALA A 390 5.89 28.55 17.73
C ALA A 390 6.54 29.82 18.29
N GLY A 391 6.87 30.78 17.42
CA GLY A 391 7.37 32.11 17.79
C GLY A 391 6.31 33.10 18.29
N GLY A 392 5.02 32.72 18.29
CA GLY A 392 3.91 33.59 18.67
C GLY A 392 3.32 34.43 17.52
N ASP A 393 3.80 34.24 16.28
CA ASP A 393 3.33 34.97 15.10
C ASP A 393 2.11 34.28 14.46
N ALA A 394 0.91 34.68 14.90
CA ALA A 394 -0.36 34.35 14.25
C ALA A 394 -0.88 35.50 13.36
N GLY A 395 0.02 36.32 12.79
CA GLY A 395 -0.34 37.46 11.98
C GLY A 395 -0.96 37.11 10.62
N ARG A 396 -1.32 38.16 9.86
CA ARG A 396 -1.94 38.03 8.53
C ARG A 396 -1.12 37.17 7.57
N ASP A 397 0.20 37.24 7.64
CA ASP A 397 1.09 36.47 6.78
C ASP A 397 1.07 34.97 7.14
N THR A 398 1.07 34.63 8.43
CA THR A 398 0.94 33.24 8.89
C THR A 398 -0.42 32.67 8.50
N ILE A 399 -1.52 33.40 8.70
CA ILE A 399 -2.86 32.97 8.29
C ILE A 399 -2.94 32.78 6.77
N SER A 400 -2.33 33.68 5.99
CA SER A 400 -2.27 33.55 4.53
C SER A 400 -1.52 32.29 4.11
N LEU A 401 -0.41 31.96 4.79
CA LEU A 401 0.39 30.77 4.54
C LEU A 401 -0.42 29.49 4.82
N LEU A 402 -1.10 29.42 5.97
CA LEU A 402 -2.00 28.32 6.32
C LEU A 402 -3.12 28.15 5.27
N GLY A 403 -3.73 29.25 4.82
CA GLY A 403 -4.73 29.22 3.75
C GLY A 403 -4.19 28.71 2.40
N GLU A 404 -2.96 29.06 2.03
CA GLU A 404 -2.31 28.54 0.82
C GLU A 404 -2.05 27.02 0.92
N ILE A 405 -1.72 26.50 2.11
CA ILE A 405 -1.56 25.06 2.35
C ILE A 405 -2.90 24.34 2.20
N VAL A 406 -3.99 24.89 2.77
CA VAL A 406 -5.36 24.34 2.62
C VAL A 406 -5.72 24.19 1.14
N ILE A 407 -5.53 25.24 0.34
CA ILE A 407 -5.83 25.22 -1.10
C ILE A 407 -4.99 24.16 -1.82
N GLY A 408 -3.69 24.05 -1.49
CA GLY A 408 -2.82 23.02 -2.07
C GLY A 408 -3.27 21.60 -1.75
N LEU A 409 -3.69 21.34 -0.51
CA LEU A 409 -4.23 20.05 -0.08
C LEU A 409 -5.57 19.72 -0.75
N GLU A 410 -6.46 20.70 -0.93
CA GLU A 410 -7.74 20.53 -1.63
C GLU A 410 -7.56 20.14 -3.09
N GLU A 411 -6.64 20.81 -3.79
CA GLU A 411 -6.37 20.52 -5.19
C GLU A 411 -5.71 19.15 -5.41
N MET A 412 -4.77 18.78 -4.53
CA MET A 412 -4.18 17.44 -4.56
C MET A 412 -5.24 16.37 -4.28
N LEU A 413 -6.10 16.59 -3.28
CA LEU A 413 -7.17 15.67 -2.96
C LEU A 413 -8.12 15.50 -4.15
N ALA A 414 -8.54 16.58 -4.79
CA ALA A 414 -9.39 16.52 -5.98
C ALA A 414 -8.72 15.78 -7.16
N ALA A 415 -7.40 15.93 -7.33
CA ALA A 415 -6.65 15.20 -8.35
C ALA A 415 -6.60 13.69 -8.05
N VAL A 416 -6.35 13.32 -6.78
CA VAL A 416 -6.31 11.92 -6.35
C VAL A 416 -7.69 11.27 -6.41
N GLU A 417 -8.75 11.95 -5.95
CA GLU A 417 -10.13 11.46 -6.04
C GLU A 417 -10.52 11.17 -7.50
N ARG A 418 -10.20 12.10 -8.41
CA ARG A 418 -10.45 11.90 -9.84
C ARG A 418 -9.67 10.72 -10.41
N ALA A 419 -8.39 10.59 -10.08
CA ALA A 419 -7.58 9.46 -10.52
C ALA A 419 -8.16 8.11 -10.05
N ARG A 420 -8.78 8.08 -8.87
CA ARG A 420 -9.49 6.88 -8.37
C ARG A 420 -10.76 6.58 -9.13
N GLU A 421 -11.56 7.59 -9.43
CA GLU A 421 -12.76 7.44 -10.27
C GLU A 421 -12.39 6.89 -11.65
N ASP A 422 -11.37 7.47 -12.29
CA ASP A 422 -10.88 7.02 -13.60
C ASP A 422 -10.37 5.57 -13.55
N GLN A 423 -9.72 5.13 -12.47
CA GLN A 423 -9.32 3.73 -12.29
C GLN A 423 -10.53 2.80 -12.12
N GLN A 424 -11.53 3.19 -11.35
CA GLN A 424 -12.75 2.39 -11.17
C GLN A 424 -13.52 2.23 -12.48
N ASP A 425 -13.65 3.31 -13.25
CA ASP A 425 -14.30 3.30 -14.56
C ASP A 425 -13.54 2.45 -15.58
N ALA A 426 -12.20 2.47 -15.55
CA ALA A 426 -11.38 1.60 -16.39
C ALA A 426 -11.56 0.11 -16.06
N THR A 427 -11.79 -0.22 -14.77
CA THR A 427 -12.03 -1.60 -14.32
C THR A 427 -13.46 -2.09 -14.68
N ALA A 428 -14.41 -1.17 -14.88
CA ALA A 428 -15.82 -1.48 -15.19
C ALA A 428 -16.13 -1.57 -16.70
N ALA A 429 -15.22 -1.14 -17.57
CA ALA A 429 -15.42 -1.20 -19.02
C ALA A 429 -15.17 -2.61 -19.59
N PRO A 430 -16.04 -3.13 -20.50
CA PRO A 430 -15.76 -4.38 -21.20
C PRO A 430 -14.47 -4.28 -22.02
N ALA A 431 -13.67 -5.35 -22.03
CA ALA A 431 -12.31 -5.48 -22.57
C ALA A 431 -12.17 -5.27 -24.10
N GLY A 432 -12.63 -4.13 -24.62
CA GLY A 432 -12.69 -3.78 -26.04
C GLY A 432 -12.08 -2.41 -26.37
N GLY A 433 -11.04 -2.00 -25.63
CA GLY A 433 -10.32 -0.74 -25.84
C GLY A 433 -8.84 -0.96 -26.15
N ARG A 434 -8.32 -0.18 -27.10
CA ARG A 434 -6.97 -0.22 -27.72
C ARG A 434 -5.83 -0.71 -26.80
N PRO A 435 -4.86 -1.49 -27.31
CA PRO A 435 -3.67 -1.87 -26.56
C PRO A 435 -2.88 -0.62 -26.19
N GLY A 436 -3.05 -0.15 -24.95
CA GLY A 436 -2.18 0.84 -24.35
C GLY A 436 -0.77 0.30 -24.36
N GLN A 437 0.15 1.09 -24.91
CA GLN A 437 1.57 0.78 -24.96
C GLN A 437 2.04 0.41 -23.55
N ALA A 438 2.82 -0.67 -23.45
CA ALA A 438 3.43 -1.15 -22.22
C ALA A 438 4.36 -0.07 -21.63
N GLY A 439 3.78 0.84 -20.87
CA GLY A 439 4.45 1.81 -20.01
C GLY A 439 3.84 1.69 -18.61
N GLU A 440 4.62 2.05 -17.60
CA GLU A 440 4.13 2.14 -16.23
C GLU A 440 2.93 3.10 -16.21
N GLN A 441 1.76 2.59 -15.80
CA GLN A 441 0.59 3.43 -15.66
C GLN A 441 0.91 4.51 -14.62
N PRO A 442 0.82 5.80 -14.98
CA PRO A 442 1.11 6.87 -14.04
C PRO A 442 0.03 6.90 -12.95
N LEU A 443 0.40 7.24 -11.71
CA LEU A 443 -0.53 7.39 -10.59
C LEU A 443 -1.70 8.32 -10.92
N VAL A 444 -1.46 9.32 -11.76
CA VAL A 444 -2.42 10.33 -12.19
C VAL A 444 -2.28 10.57 -13.69
N ASP A 445 -3.38 10.86 -14.37
CA ASP A 445 -3.34 11.13 -15.80
C ASP A 445 -2.54 12.42 -16.13
N LYS A 446 -2.00 12.48 -17.35
CA LYS A 446 -1.19 13.64 -17.81
C LYS A 446 -1.97 14.95 -17.74
N LEU A 447 -3.29 14.91 -17.89
CA LEU A 447 -4.13 16.12 -17.84
C LEU A 447 -4.20 16.69 -16.42
N ALA A 448 -4.35 15.84 -15.41
CA ALA A 448 -4.35 16.21 -14.01
C ALA A 448 -2.95 16.63 -13.56
N GLU A 449 -1.87 15.99 -14.02
CA GLU A 449 -0.51 16.50 -13.79
C GLU A 449 -0.31 17.92 -14.34
N LEU A 450 -0.76 18.20 -15.57
CA LEU A 450 -0.71 19.55 -16.14
C LEU A 450 -1.57 20.56 -15.38
N LYS A 451 -2.76 20.15 -14.91
CA LYS A 451 -3.61 21.00 -14.06
C LYS A 451 -2.92 21.32 -12.73
N MET A 452 -2.24 20.35 -12.13
CA MET A 452 -1.47 20.53 -10.90
C MET A 452 -0.28 21.48 -11.12
N LEU A 453 0.50 21.31 -12.20
CA LEU A 453 1.57 22.24 -12.56
C LEU A 453 1.05 23.66 -12.77
N ARG A 454 -0.08 23.82 -13.46
CA ARG A 454 -0.73 25.12 -13.65
C ARG A 454 -1.09 25.76 -12.31
N SER A 455 -1.59 24.98 -11.35
CA SER A 455 -1.89 25.50 -10.01
C SER A 455 -0.62 25.89 -9.25
N LEU A 456 0.41 25.05 -9.25
CA LEU A 456 1.71 25.36 -8.66
C LEU A 456 2.25 26.69 -9.20
N GLN A 457 2.19 26.87 -10.52
CA GLN A 457 2.61 28.11 -11.18
C GLN A 457 1.75 29.32 -10.78
N ALA A 458 0.43 29.14 -10.65
CA ALA A 458 -0.48 30.21 -10.20
C ALA A 458 -0.19 30.64 -8.76
N ARG A 459 0.15 29.70 -7.86
CA ARG A 459 0.60 30.01 -6.49
C ARG A 459 1.89 30.80 -6.48
N VAL A 460 2.91 30.36 -7.23
CA VAL A 460 4.18 31.11 -7.35
C VAL A 460 3.94 32.53 -7.85
N ASN A 461 3.09 32.71 -8.86
CA ASN A 461 2.71 34.03 -9.38
C ASN A 461 2.04 34.90 -8.30
N THR A 462 1.05 34.35 -7.59
CA THR A 462 0.32 35.07 -6.52
C THR A 462 1.26 35.54 -5.41
N ARG A 463 2.18 34.67 -4.98
CA ARG A 463 3.17 35.00 -3.94
C ARG A 463 4.19 36.04 -4.42
N THR A 464 4.62 35.95 -5.69
CA THR A 464 5.49 36.94 -6.33
C THR A 464 4.82 38.31 -6.36
N GLN A 465 3.55 38.39 -6.74
CA GLN A 465 2.79 39.64 -6.72
C GLN A 465 2.64 40.22 -5.31
N ARG A 466 2.44 39.37 -4.29
CA ARG A 466 2.37 39.81 -2.90
C ARG A 466 3.71 40.41 -2.43
N LEU A 467 4.83 39.75 -2.72
CA LEU A 467 6.16 40.28 -2.41
C LEU A 467 6.44 41.59 -3.15
N SER A 468 6.03 41.71 -4.42
CA SER A 468 6.15 42.96 -5.19
C SER A 468 5.44 44.12 -4.49
N ARG A 469 4.19 43.91 -4.05
CA ARG A 469 3.42 44.94 -3.34
C ARG A 469 4.06 45.36 -2.01
N LEU A 470 4.74 44.44 -1.32
CA LEU A 470 5.47 44.75 -0.09
C LEU A 470 6.75 45.55 -0.36
N LEU A 471 7.40 45.33 -1.51
CA LEU A 471 8.55 46.11 -1.97
C LEU A 471 8.17 47.53 -2.40
N ASP A 472 6.98 47.70 -2.97
CA ASP A 472 6.45 48.99 -3.42
C ASP A 472 5.92 49.87 -2.26
N ALA A 473 5.78 49.30 -1.05
CA ALA A 473 5.38 50.05 0.15
C ALA A 473 6.62 50.65 0.84
N ASP A 474 6.65 51.98 1.00
CA ASP A 474 7.80 52.81 1.43
C ASP A 474 8.45 52.52 2.82
N ASP A 475 8.06 51.46 3.56
CA ASP A 475 8.57 51.12 4.91
C ASP A 475 9.61 49.97 4.90
N ALA A 476 10.52 49.98 3.93
CA ALA A 476 11.41 48.86 3.63
C ALA A 476 12.72 48.66 4.44
N PRO A 477 13.12 49.37 5.52
CA PRO A 477 14.47 49.18 6.07
C PRO A 477 14.66 47.99 7.03
N VAL A 478 13.62 47.20 7.38
CA VAL A 478 13.75 46.10 8.37
C VAL A 478 13.67 44.68 7.74
N ALA A 479 13.29 44.54 6.46
CA ALA A 479 12.92 43.25 5.84
C ALA A 479 14.00 42.59 4.94
N GLY A 480 15.25 43.08 4.92
CA GLY A 480 16.22 42.72 3.88
C GLY A 480 16.69 41.25 3.82
N MET A 481 16.72 40.54 4.95
CA MET A 481 17.20 39.15 5.02
C MET A 481 16.07 38.13 4.79
N ASP A 482 14.91 38.36 5.40
CA ASP A 482 13.71 37.52 5.22
C ASP A 482 13.14 37.60 3.80
N LEU A 483 13.19 38.79 3.19
CA LEU A 483 12.73 38.97 1.81
C LEU A 483 13.63 38.26 0.80
N ARG A 484 14.96 38.34 0.97
CA ARG A 484 15.90 37.59 0.12
C ARG A 484 15.70 36.09 0.22
N ALA A 485 15.48 35.58 1.44
CA ALA A 485 15.18 34.17 1.65
C ALA A 485 13.83 33.76 1.00
N ALA A 486 12.81 34.62 1.08
CA ALA A 486 11.52 34.38 0.44
C ALA A 486 11.60 34.39 -1.11
N LEU A 487 12.38 35.31 -1.69
CA LEU A 487 12.64 35.34 -3.14
C LEU A 487 13.45 34.13 -3.61
N ALA A 488 14.45 33.69 -2.84
CA ALA A 488 15.21 32.49 -3.14
C ALA A 488 14.30 31.25 -3.18
N ARG A 489 13.41 31.09 -2.19
CA ARG A 489 12.42 30.00 -2.17
C ARG A 489 11.47 30.05 -3.37
N LEU A 490 11.03 31.23 -3.81
CA LEU A 490 10.20 31.35 -5.02
C LEU A 490 10.97 30.96 -6.28
N ALA A 491 12.24 31.35 -6.38
CA ALA A 491 13.10 30.95 -7.49
C ALA A 491 13.32 29.42 -7.52
N ASP A 492 13.55 28.80 -6.36
CA ASP A 492 13.72 27.35 -6.26
C ASP A 492 12.42 26.60 -6.62
N ARG A 493 11.26 27.07 -6.16
CA ARG A 493 9.94 26.54 -6.57
C ARG A 493 9.71 26.64 -8.07
N GLN A 494 10.07 27.78 -8.68
CA GLN A 494 9.94 27.96 -10.12
C GLN A 494 10.84 26.97 -10.90
N ARG A 495 12.07 26.72 -10.42
CA ARG A 495 12.97 25.72 -11.00
C ARG A 495 12.43 24.30 -10.84
N GLN A 496 11.83 23.97 -9.69
CA GLN A 496 11.20 22.67 -9.46
C GLN A 496 10.02 22.44 -10.40
N ILE A 497 9.15 23.44 -10.59
CA ILE A 497 8.04 23.38 -11.56
C ILE A 497 8.56 23.24 -13.00
N GLU A 498 9.64 23.96 -13.36
CA GLU A 498 10.27 23.83 -14.68
C GLU A 498 10.80 22.40 -14.93
N ARG A 499 11.49 21.82 -13.94
CA ARG A 499 11.99 20.44 -14.01
C ARG A 499 10.84 19.45 -14.16
N ALA A 500 9.85 19.53 -13.27
CA ALA A 500 8.65 18.70 -13.34
C ALA A 500 7.93 18.77 -14.69
N ALA A 501 7.82 19.99 -15.27
CA ALA A 501 7.25 20.16 -16.61
C ALA A 501 8.10 19.51 -17.71
N ARG A 502 9.43 19.54 -17.58
CA ARG A 502 10.34 18.86 -18.51
C ARG A 502 10.23 17.35 -18.39
N ASP A 503 10.23 16.83 -17.17
CA ASP A 503 10.17 15.39 -16.87
C ASP A 503 8.87 14.77 -17.43
N ILE A 504 7.73 15.48 -17.32
CA ILE A 504 6.45 15.07 -17.95
C ILE A 504 6.53 14.99 -19.47
N VAL A 505 7.27 15.90 -20.11
CA VAL A 505 7.43 15.94 -21.58
C VAL A 505 8.42 14.89 -22.06
N GLU A 506 9.51 14.70 -21.34
CA GLU A 506 10.57 13.72 -21.67
C GLU A 506 10.16 12.29 -21.31
N GLY A 507 9.10 12.10 -20.51
CA GLY A 507 8.64 10.79 -20.07
C GLY A 507 9.59 10.11 -19.08
N LEU A 508 10.47 10.90 -18.45
CA LEU A 508 11.38 10.47 -17.39
C LEU A 508 10.61 10.52 -16.06
N THR A 509 9.87 9.46 -15.80
CA THR A 509 9.53 9.06 -14.43
C THR A 509 10.74 8.29 -13.90
N GLU A 510 11.48 8.87 -12.95
CA GLU A 510 12.75 8.32 -12.42
C GLU A 510 12.65 6.89 -11.90
#